data_AF-X0WEM4-F1
#
_entry.id   AF-X0WEM4-F1
#
_cell.length_a   1.000
_cell.length_b   1.000
_cell.length_c   1.000
_cell.angle_alpha   90.00
_cell.angle_beta   90.00
_cell.angle_gamma   90.00
#
_symmetry.space_group_name_H-M   'P 1'
#
loop_
_entity.id
_entity.type
_entity.pdbx_description
1 polymer ?
#
loop_
_entity_poly.entity_id
_entity_poly.type
_entity_poly.pdbx_seq_one_letter_code
_entity_poly.pdbx_strand_id
1 'polypeptide(L)'
;MIYRQFGHSGVKVSAISFGAMRWPSEEACFDIVNRGLDLGINYVDTSTGYCAGHSQVWTARAVKDRRDEIVFSDKSAFAKAPTADEVRAT
;
A
#
# COMPACT_ATOMS: atom_id res chain seq x y z
N MET A 1 -13.03 13.51 -2.47
CA MET A 1 -12.41 12.75 -1.36
C MET A 1 -12.23 13.65 -0.14
N ILE A 2 -12.41 13.14 1.09
CA ILE A 2 -12.08 13.85 2.34
C ILE A 2 -10.67 13.45 2.76
N TYR A 3 -9.80 14.43 3.02
CA TYR A 3 -8.43 14.20 3.50
C TYR A 3 -8.25 14.68 4.94
N ARG A 4 -7.42 13.97 5.71
CA ARG A 4 -7.07 14.28 7.09
C ARG A 4 -5.55 14.29 7.25
N GLN A 5 -5.06 15.13 8.16
CA GLN A 5 -3.64 15.11 8.52
C GLN A 5 -3.32 13.85 9.32
N PHE A 6 -2.25 13.15 8.94
CA PHE A 6 -1.83 11.94 9.61
C PHE A 6 -0.98 12.29 10.84
N GLY A 7 -1.64 12.41 11.99
CA GLY A 7 -1.00 12.85 13.24
C GLY A 7 -0.29 14.20 13.05
N HIS A 8 0.96 14.30 13.52
CA HIS A 8 1.80 15.49 13.36
C HIS A 8 2.79 15.40 12.19
N SER A 9 2.64 14.41 11.28
CA SER A 9 3.61 14.18 10.19
C SER A 9 3.56 15.23 9.07
N GLY A 10 2.48 16.00 8.98
CA GLY A 10 2.23 16.91 7.85
C GLY A 10 1.70 16.21 6.58
N VAL A 11 1.66 14.88 6.56
CA VAL A 11 1.10 14.09 5.44
C VAL A 11 -0.43 14.15 5.48
N LYS A 12 -1.07 14.35 4.31
CA LYS A 12 -2.52 14.27 4.16
C LYS A 12 -2.93 12.93 3.56
N VAL A 13 -3.74 12.18 4.28
CA VAL A 13 -4.27 10.87 3.86
C VAL A 13 -5.79 10.93 3.69
N SER A 14 -6.33 10.13 2.77
CA SER A 14 -7.77 9.98 2.58
C SER A 14 -8.40 9.41 3.85
N ALA A 15 -9.62 9.84 4.17
CA ALA A 15 -10.34 9.39 5.38
C ALA A 15 -10.69 7.88 5.35
N ILE A 16 -10.63 7.27 4.17
CA ILE A 16 -10.74 5.83 3.92
C ILE A 16 -9.42 5.37 3.30
N SER A 17 -8.94 4.20 3.68
CA SER A 17 -7.72 3.57 3.15
C SER A 17 -8.00 2.23 2.49
N PHE A 18 -7.05 1.75 1.70
CA PHE A 18 -7.00 0.37 1.26
C PHE A 18 -6.44 -0.51 2.38
N GLY A 19 -7.23 -1.48 2.84
CA GLY A 19 -6.74 -2.56 3.70
C GLY A 19 -6.18 -3.70 2.86
N ALA A 20 -4.85 -3.81 2.75
CA ALA A 20 -4.19 -4.74 1.84
C ALA A 20 -4.07 -6.19 2.36
N MET A 21 -4.71 -6.52 3.50
CA MET A 21 -4.61 -7.84 4.12
C MET A 21 -5.23 -8.97 3.29
N ARG A 22 -6.20 -8.66 2.44
CA ARG A 22 -7.06 -9.65 1.76
C ARG A 22 -7.29 -9.32 0.29
N TRP A 23 -6.25 -8.93 -0.43
CA TRP A 23 -6.37 -8.80 -1.88
C TRP A 23 -6.86 -10.13 -2.48
N PRO A 24 -7.92 -10.13 -3.30
CA PRO A 24 -8.45 -11.38 -3.88
C PRO A 24 -7.48 -12.03 -4.87
N SER A 25 -6.81 -11.21 -5.69
CA SER A 25 -5.75 -11.59 -6.63
C SER A 25 -4.88 -10.36 -6.96
N GLU A 26 -3.80 -10.55 -7.71
CA GLU A 26 -2.97 -9.44 -8.21
C GLU A 26 -3.77 -8.52 -9.14
N GLU A 27 -4.58 -9.09 -10.03
CA GLU A 27 -5.42 -8.34 -10.97
C GLU A 27 -6.51 -7.56 -10.23
N ALA A 28 -7.18 -8.18 -9.26
CA ALA A 28 -8.16 -7.49 -8.44
C ALA A 28 -7.50 -6.37 -7.61
N CYS A 29 -6.29 -6.58 -7.09
CA CYS A 29 -5.51 -5.53 -6.44
C CYS A 29 -5.27 -4.36 -7.39
N PHE A 30 -4.82 -4.63 -8.63
CA PHE A 30 -4.60 -3.62 -9.65
C PHE A 30 -5.85 -2.79 -9.94
N ASP A 31 -6.97 -3.44 -10.21
CA ASP A 31 -8.22 -2.78 -10.57
C ASP A 31 -8.79 -1.95 -9.41
N ILE A 32 -8.81 -2.52 -8.20
CA ILE A 32 -9.33 -1.85 -7.00
C ILE A 32 -8.48 -0.63 -6.65
N VAL A 33 -7.15 -0.78 -6.66
CA VAL A 33 -6.24 0.31 -6.30
C VAL A 33 -6.33 1.43 -7.32
N ASN A 34 -6.25 1.15 -8.62
CA ASN A 34 -6.35 2.18 -9.65
C ASN A 34 -7.71 2.88 -9.63
N ARG A 35 -8.80 2.12 -9.49
CA ARG A 35 -10.13 2.72 -9.37
C ARG A 35 -10.25 3.60 -8.13
N GLY A 36 -9.69 3.18 -7.00
CA GLY A 36 -9.73 3.98 -5.78
C GLY A 36 -8.86 5.23 -5.87
N LEU A 37 -7.70 5.17 -6.55
CA LEU A 37 -6.89 6.34 -6.85
C LEU A 37 -7.65 7.35 -7.73
N ASP A 38 -8.37 6.89 -8.75
CA ASP A 38 -9.23 7.75 -9.57
C ASP A 38 -10.33 8.45 -8.77
N LEU A 39 -10.79 7.81 -7.68
CA LEU A 39 -11.75 8.38 -6.72
C LEU A 39 -11.09 9.21 -5.61
N GLY A 40 -9.76 9.30 -5.60
CA GLY A 40 -8.94 10.11 -4.71
C GLY A 40 -8.44 9.42 -3.45
N ILE A 41 -8.64 8.10 -3.28
CA ILE A 41 -8.04 7.35 -2.15
C ILE A 41 -6.53 7.35 -2.33
N ASN A 42 -5.77 7.80 -1.34
CA ASN A 42 -4.32 7.94 -1.44
C ASN A 42 -3.56 7.23 -0.30
N TYR A 43 -4.22 6.34 0.45
CA TYR A 43 -3.61 5.71 1.61
C TYR A 43 -3.84 4.20 1.60
N VAL A 44 -2.74 3.44 1.73
CA VAL A 44 -2.77 1.98 1.82
C VAL A 44 -2.05 1.49 3.06
N ASP A 45 -2.66 0.51 3.72
CA ASP A 45 -2.09 -0.20 4.85
C ASP A 45 -1.76 -1.65 4.45
N THR A 46 -0.50 -2.05 4.60
CA THR A 46 0.01 -3.39 4.24
C THR A 46 0.89 -3.98 5.36
N SER A 47 1.40 -5.19 5.13
CA SER A 47 2.37 -5.89 5.99
C SER A 47 3.08 -7.00 5.21
N THR A 48 4.28 -7.39 5.66
CA THR A 48 5.10 -8.47 5.08
C THR A 48 4.39 -9.83 5.02
N GLY A 49 3.48 -10.13 5.93
CA GLY A 49 2.78 -11.43 5.96
C GLY A 49 1.48 -11.49 5.15
N TYR A 50 0.98 -10.36 4.68
CA TYR A 50 -0.34 -10.28 4.05
C TYR A 50 -0.35 -10.91 2.65
N CYS A 51 -1.46 -11.57 2.31
CA CYS A 51 -1.62 -12.30 1.06
C CYS A 51 -0.47 -13.29 0.80
N ALA A 52 -0.09 -14.06 1.83
CA ALA A 52 1.05 -14.99 1.79
C ALA A 52 2.39 -14.34 1.36
N GLY A 53 2.58 -13.07 1.71
CA GLY A 53 3.79 -12.30 1.36
C GLY A 53 3.66 -11.46 0.09
N HIS A 54 2.54 -11.54 -0.62
CA HIS A 54 2.39 -10.85 -1.90
C HIS A 54 1.77 -9.45 -1.82
N SER A 55 1.16 -9.08 -0.69
CA SER A 55 0.40 -7.83 -0.56
C SER A 55 1.21 -6.58 -0.98
N GLN A 56 2.45 -6.46 -0.48
CA GLN A 56 3.32 -5.31 -0.79
C GLN A 56 3.68 -5.27 -2.28
N VAL A 57 4.04 -6.42 -2.85
CA VAL A 57 4.47 -6.53 -4.26
C VAL A 57 3.33 -6.22 -5.22
N TRP A 58 2.15 -6.81 -5.00
CA TRP A 58 0.96 -6.54 -5.81
C TRP A 58 0.56 -5.07 -5.77
N THR A 59 0.51 -4.49 -4.56
CA THR A 59 0.19 -3.06 -4.41
C THR A 59 1.23 -2.17 -5.08
N ALA A 60 2.52 -2.48 -4.93
CA ALA A 60 3.61 -1.70 -5.54
C ALA A 60 3.55 -1.75 -7.07
N ARG A 61 3.24 -2.91 -7.65
CA ARG A 61 3.02 -3.05 -9.10
C ARG A 61 1.80 -2.26 -9.57
N ALA A 62 0.70 -2.31 -8.81
CA ALA A 62 -0.53 -1.58 -9.13
C ALA A 62 -0.35 -0.07 -9.22
N VAL A 63 0.61 0.49 -8.46
CA VAL A 63 0.86 1.95 -8.40
C VAL A 63 2.17 2.37 -9.02
N LYS A 64 2.84 1.50 -9.78
CA LYS A 64 4.20 1.76 -10.30
C LYS A 64 4.32 3.12 -11.00
N ASP A 65 3.36 3.44 -11.86
CA ASP A 65 3.34 4.68 -12.63
C ASP A 65 2.60 5.83 -11.92
N ARG A 66 2.09 5.59 -10.71
CA ARG A 66 1.29 6.52 -9.89
C ARG A 66 1.83 6.64 -8.46
N ARG A 67 3.14 6.37 -8.28
CA ARG A 67 3.73 6.23 -6.94
C ARG A 67 3.60 7.51 -6.12
N ASP A 68 3.66 8.68 -6.74
CA ASP A 68 3.54 9.97 -6.04
C ASP A 68 2.12 10.27 -5.54
N GLU A 69 1.12 9.52 -6.01
CA GLU A 69 -0.28 9.69 -5.63
C GLU A 69 -0.67 8.90 -4.38
N ILE A 70 0.20 8.06 -3.83
CA ILE A 70 -0.14 7.13 -2.74
C ILE A 70 0.86 7.14 -1.58
N VAL A 71 0.31 7.07 -0.37
CA VAL A 71 1.02 6.95 0.91
C VAL A 71 0.92 5.51 1.39
N PHE A 72 2.06 4.92 1.73
CA PHE A 72 2.14 3.56 2.27
C PHE A 72 2.34 3.57 3.78
N SER A 73 1.55 2.76 4.48
CA SER A 73 1.79 2.33 5.85
C SER A 73 2.09 0.84 5.84
N ASP A 74 3.23 0.45 6.39
CA ASP A 74 3.67 -0.93 6.44
C ASP A 74 3.96 -1.36 7.88
N LYS A 75 3.92 -2.67 8.12
CA LYS A 75 4.21 -3.29 9.42
C LYS A 75 5.18 -4.43 9.22
N SER A 76 6.32 -4.34 9.88
CA SER A 76 7.28 -5.43 9.99
C SER A 76 6.92 -6.36 11.15
N ALA A 77 7.20 -7.65 10.98
CA ALA A 77 7.16 -8.60 12.09
C ALA A 77 8.25 -8.31 13.12
N PHE A 78 8.10 -8.87 14.33
CA PHE A 78 9.14 -8.85 15.37
C PHE A 78 10.35 -9.75 14.99
N ALA A 79 10.15 -10.67 14.05
CA ALA A 79 11.18 -11.56 13.53
C ALA A 79 12.03 -10.89 12.44
N LYS A 80 13.20 -11.47 12.14
CA LYS A 80 14.13 -10.97 11.12
C LYS A 80 13.43 -10.88 9.76
N ALA A 81 13.27 -9.66 9.25
CA ALA A 81 12.77 -9.37 7.92
C ALA A 81 13.94 -9.05 6.96
N PRO A 82 13.78 -9.28 5.64
CA PRO A 82 14.75 -8.81 4.66
C PRO A 82 14.84 -7.27 4.68
N THR A 83 16.05 -6.76 4.48
CA THR A 83 16.35 -5.34 4.35
C THR A 83 15.76 -4.78 3.06
N ALA A 84 15.61 -3.46 3.00
CA ALA A 84 15.14 -2.78 1.79
C ALA A 84 16.01 -3.09 0.56
N ASP A 85 17.32 -3.28 0.75
CA ASP A 85 18.25 -3.59 -0.34
C ASP A 85 18.11 -5.03 -0.83
N GLU A 86 17.89 -5.99 0.08
CA GLU A 86 17.60 -7.39 -0.29
C GLU A 86 16.30 -7.50 -1.10
N VAL A 87 15.27 -6.72 -0.76
CA VAL A 87 14.00 -6.69 -1.52
C VAL A 87 14.16 -6.00 -2.88
N ARG A 88 15.01 -4.98 -2.99
CA ARG A 88 15.24 -4.27 -4.27
C ARG A 88 16.06 -5.08 -5.27
N ALA A 89 16.77 -6.11 -4.81
CA ALA A 89 17.60 -6.97 -5.65
C ALA A 89 16.83 -8.08 -6.37
N THR A 90 15.54 -8.29 -6.06
CA THR A 90 14.65 -9.29 -6.67
C THR A 90 13.72 -8.66 -7.70
#